data_AF-A0A2A2M2E3-F1
#
_entry.id   AF-A0A2A2M2E3-F1
#
_cell.length_a   1.000
_cell.length_b   1.000
_cell.length_c   1.000
_cell.angle_alpha   90.00
_cell.angle_beta   90.00
_cell.angle_gamma   90.00
#
_symmetry.space_group_name_H-M   'P 1'
#
loop_
_entity.id
_entity.type
_entity.pdbx_description
1 polymer ?
#
loop_
_entity_poly.entity_id
_entity_poly.type
_entity_poly.pdbx_seq_one_letter_code
_entity_poly.pdbx_strand_id
1 'polypeptide(L)'
;MAGAAYILWLSLLSGRGGQSPVFYNLFTAGAAVLTLRLPVLAEARATRAIVLNGAAACLLAGLAIQTKYTPVVEGAFFGAAHLWYLHRAGATLRLCIGAALLWMLLGILPTGLVVAEYWRRGPAVFDAFWFSNFASVSLRKGYPAAKIAARLAGTGAQLLPFIVCTAIALRQRPMAPERWIAFLWLAAALIAFAMIGAFFDHYALPLMLPLAMIAAPVLEHRAAPVALIGYGLILFVARVLLPPTDASSARTVAQVMKANDRGGCPYVFAGDSVLYLLANACIPTRYAFPSTLAYDAERGASGANEVAELNRILATRPPVIVTMDEPMAPWNPATHSIMTATLARSYRQVLTVPREDAHLLVYLRRDLPLRR
;
A
#
# COMPACT_ATOMS: atom_id res chain seq x y z
N MET A 1 -3.00 -25.92 1.04
CA MET A 1 -3.96 -25.11 0.24
C MET A 1 -3.94 -23.62 0.61
N ALA A 2 -4.04 -23.23 1.88
CA ALA A 2 -4.05 -21.81 2.28
C ALA A 2 -2.83 -20.98 1.79
N GLY A 3 -1.62 -21.55 1.82
CA GLY A 3 -0.43 -20.87 1.30
C GLY A 3 -0.48 -20.63 -0.22
N ALA A 4 -0.96 -21.61 -1.00
CA ALA A 4 -1.14 -21.44 -2.43
C ALA A 4 -2.24 -20.41 -2.74
N ALA A 5 -3.34 -20.45 -1.98
CA ALA A 5 -4.40 -19.47 -2.06
C ALA A 5 -3.90 -18.04 -1.80
N TYR A 6 -3.04 -17.85 -0.79
CA TYR A 6 -2.39 -16.56 -0.52
C TYR A 6 -1.60 -16.03 -1.73
N ILE A 7 -0.75 -16.88 -2.34
CA ILE A 7 0.07 -16.49 -3.50
C ILE A 7 -0.80 -16.09 -4.70
N LEU A 8 -1.86 -16.87 -4.98
CA LEU A 8 -2.78 -16.56 -6.08
C LEU A 8 -3.54 -15.25 -5.83
N TRP A 9 -4.04 -15.05 -4.61
CA TRP A 9 -4.82 -13.86 -4.27
C TRP A 9 -4.01 -12.58 -4.19
N LEU A 10 -2.71 -12.67 -3.87
CA LEU A 10 -1.80 -11.54 -3.89
C LEU A 10 -1.84 -10.82 -5.25
N SER A 11 -1.97 -11.58 -6.35
CA SER A 11 -2.10 -11.03 -7.70
C SER A 11 -3.47 -10.40 -7.99
N LEU A 12 -4.53 -10.89 -7.34
CA LEU A 12 -5.90 -10.39 -7.49
C LEU A 12 -6.18 -9.14 -6.65
N LEU A 13 -5.42 -8.92 -5.57
CA LEU A 13 -5.41 -7.70 -4.76
C LEU A 13 -4.31 -6.71 -5.21
N SER A 14 -3.88 -6.79 -6.48
CA SER A 14 -2.93 -5.86 -7.09
C SER A 14 -1.53 -5.82 -6.44
N GLY A 15 -1.11 -6.91 -5.77
CA GLY A 15 0.23 -7.05 -5.20
C GLY A 15 1.35 -7.25 -6.25
N ARG A 16 1.02 -7.56 -7.51
CA ARG A 16 1.97 -7.80 -8.61
C ARG A 16 2.96 -6.65 -8.86
N GLY A 17 2.61 -5.41 -8.50
CA GLY A 17 3.46 -4.24 -8.70
C GLY A 17 4.54 -4.01 -7.64
N GLY A 18 4.83 -4.99 -6.77
CA GLY A 18 5.79 -4.83 -5.67
C GLY A 18 5.24 -3.95 -4.54
N GLN A 19 3.97 -4.14 -4.20
CA GLN A 19 3.34 -3.39 -3.10
C GLN A 19 3.99 -3.75 -1.76
N SER A 20 4.13 -2.78 -0.86
CA SER A 20 4.84 -2.98 0.43
C SER A 20 4.41 -4.23 1.23
N PRO A 21 3.12 -4.62 1.31
CA PRO A 21 2.71 -5.85 2.00
C PRO A 21 3.33 -7.12 1.43
N VAL A 22 3.71 -7.14 0.15
CA VAL A 22 4.41 -8.30 -0.45
C VAL A 22 5.72 -8.59 0.27
N PHE A 23 6.40 -7.56 0.78
CA PHE A 23 7.66 -7.70 1.49
C PHE A 23 7.44 -7.92 2.99
N TYR A 24 6.66 -7.05 3.64
CA TYR A 24 6.55 -7.12 5.10
C TYR A 24 5.68 -8.26 5.60
N ASN A 25 4.79 -8.81 4.77
CA ASN A 25 3.98 -9.96 5.16
C ASN A 25 4.84 -11.18 5.51
N LEU A 26 6.06 -11.31 4.97
CA LEU A 26 6.98 -12.38 5.37
C LEU A 26 7.30 -12.28 6.87
N PHE A 27 7.68 -11.08 7.34
CA PHE A 27 8.03 -10.86 8.74
C PHE A 27 6.80 -11.00 9.65
N THR A 28 5.66 -10.43 9.23
CA THR A 28 4.39 -10.55 9.97
C THR A 28 3.94 -12.00 10.08
N ALA A 29 4.03 -12.79 9.00
CA ALA A 29 3.70 -14.21 9.01
C ALA A 29 4.64 -15.01 9.94
N GLY A 30 5.95 -14.68 9.93
CA GLY A 30 6.91 -15.27 10.87
C GLY A 30 6.55 -14.98 12.33
N ALA A 31 6.24 -13.72 12.66
CA ALA A 31 5.79 -13.33 14.00
C ALA A 31 4.46 -14.01 14.39
N ALA A 32 3.53 -14.17 13.44
CA ALA A 32 2.27 -14.87 13.66
C ALA A 32 2.48 -16.37 13.97
N VAL A 33 3.35 -17.07 13.21
CA VAL A 33 3.67 -18.49 13.48
C VAL A 33 4.25 -18.67 14.87
N LEU A 34 5.10 -17.76 15.33
CA LEU A 34 5.62 -17.75 16.70
C LEU A 34 4.49 -17.56 17.72
N THR A 35 3.63 -16.56 17.50
CA THR A 35 2.47 -16.25 18.35
C THR A 35 1.48 -17.43 18.43
N LEU A 36 1.27 -18.16 17.35
CA LEU A 36 0.37 -19.32 17.31
C LEU A 36 0.90 -20.52 18.12
N ARG A 37 2.18 -20.56 18.49
CA ARG A 37 2.74 -21.63 19.36
C ARG A 37 2.52 -21.38 20.85
N LEU A 38 2.04 -20.18 21.22
CA LEU A 38 1.92 -19.77 22.61
C LEU A 38 1.02 -20.68 23.48
N PRO A 39 -0.10 -21.25 22.99
CA PRO A 39 -0.90 -22.18 23.78
C PRO A 39 -0.08 -23.38 24.29
N VAL A 40 0.62 -24.06 23.39
CA VAL A 40 1.47 -25.22 23.71
C VAL A 40 2.60 -24.84 24.67
N LEU A 41 3.25 -23.69 24.45
CA LEU A 41 4.34 -23.22 25.32
C LEU A 41 3.85 -22.86 26.74
N ALA A 42 2.65 -22.29 26.84
CA ALA A 42 2.07 -21.93 28.12
C ALA A 42 1.59 -23.14 28.92
N GLU A 43 1.00 -24.14 28.27
CA GLU A 43 0.64 -25.43 28.89
C GLU A 43 1.87 -26.14 29.45
N ALA A 44 2.99 -26.12 28.72
CA ALA A 44 4.28 -26.64 29.18
C ALA A 44 4.97 -25.76 30.25
N ARG A 45 4.36 -24.63 30.66
CA ARG A 45 4.96 -23.61 31.54
C ARG A 45 6.36 -23.17 31.11
N ALA A 46 6.62 -23.16 29.80
CA ALA A 46 7.92 -22.91 29.22
C ALA A 46 8.22 -21.39 29.14
N THR A 47 8.25 -20.71 30.29
CA THR A 47 8.37 -19.24 30.39
C THR A 47 9.57 -18.68 29.61
N ARG A 48 10.75 -19.32 29.70
CA ARG A 48 11.94 -18.93 28.93
C ARG A 48 11.72 -19.03 27.42
N ALA A 49 11.05 -20.08 26.97
CA ALA A 49 10.74 -20.26 25.55
C ALA A 49 9.77 -19.18 25.07
N ILE A 50 8.76 -18.81 25.86
CA ILE A 50 7.84 -17.70 25.55
C ILE A 50 8.59 -16.36 25.46
N VAL A 51 9.53 -16.09 26.37
CA VAL A 51 10.37 -14.88 26.33
C VAL A 51 11.18 -14.77 25.02
N LEU A 52 11.86 -15.86 24.63
CA LEU A 52 12.66 -15.89 23.40
C LEU A 52 11.77 -15.85 22.15
N ASN A 53 10.62 -16.53 22.18
CA ASN A 53 9.63 -16.53 21.11
C ASN A 53 9.07 -15.12 20.88
N GLY A 54 8.72 -14.39 21.95
CA GLY A 54 8.27 -13.00 21.89
C GLY A 54 9.35 -12.03 21.44
N ALA A 55 10.61 -12.26 21.83
CA ALA A 55 11.73 -11.45 21.35
C ALA A 55 11.89 -11.57 19.82
N ALA A 56 11.81 -12.78 19.28
CA ALA A 56 11.85 -13.01 17.84
C ALA A 56 10.61 -12.42 17.14
N ALA A 57 9.40 -12.59 17.70
CA ALA A 57 8.17 -12.05 17.12
C ALA A 57 8.18 -10.52 17.06
N CYS A 58 8.61 -9.85 18.13
CA CYS A 58 8.67 -8.39 18.16
C CYS A 58 9.81 -7.83 17.29
N LEU A 59 10.95 -8.50 17.18
CA LEU A 59 12.00 -8.11 16.24
C LEU A 59 11.51 -8.22 14.78
N LEU A 60 10.83 -9.32 14.43
CA LEU A 60 10.20 -9.47 13.10
C LEU A 60 9.17 -8.37 12.84
N ALA A 61 8.34 -8.03 13.82
CA ALA A 61 7.40 -6.92 13.70
C ALA A 61 8.13 -5.57 13.48
N GLY A 62 9.25 -5.34 14.19
CA GLY A 62 10.11 -4.18 13.97
C GLY A 62 10.68 -4.12 12.56
N LEU A 63 11.11 -5.25 11.99
CA LEU A 63 11.56 -5.33 10.59
C LEU A 63 10.41 -5.09 9.60
N ALA A 64 9.21 -5.56 9.90
CA ALA A 64 8.01 -5.27 9.10
C ALA A 64 7.72 -3.76 9.04
N ILE A 65 7.83 -3.07 10.18
CA ILE A 65 7.61 -1.62 10.32
C ILE A 65 8.56 -0.81 9.41
N GLN A 66 9.78 -1.31 9.16
CA GLN A 66 10.74 -0.65 8.29
C GLN A 66 10.35 -0.65 6.80
N THR A 67 9.48 -1.58 6.39
CA THR A 67 8.93 -1.57 5.04
C THR A 67 7.74 -0.59 4.93
N LYS A 68 6.92 -0.52 5.97
CA LYS A 68 5.78 0.40 6.11
C LYS A 68 5.37 0.46 7.57
N TYR A 69 4.89 1.60 8.08
CA TYR A 69 4.58 1.74 9.51
C TYR A 69 3.30 1.02 9.99
N THR A 70 2.38 0.64 9.09
CA THR A 70 1.09 0.03 9.46
C THR A 70 1.16 -1.30 10.24
N PRO A 71 2.16 -2.20 10.06
CA PRO A 71 2.32 -3.42 10.86
C PRO A 71 2.56 -3.16 12.34
N VAL A 72 2.77 -1.92 12.79
CA VAL A 72 2.89 -1.58 14.22
C VAL A 72 1.71 -2.08 15.04
N VAL A 73 0.50 -2.09 14.48
CA VAL A 73 -0.71 -2.57 15.15
C VAL A 73 -0.68 -4.08 15.34
N GLU A 74 -0.28 -4.82 14.31
CA GLU A 74 -0.13 -6.28 14.37
C GLU A 74 1.02 -6.66 15.32
N GLY A 75 2.13 -5.93 15.28
CA GLY A 75 3.26 -6.09 16.20
C GLY A 75 2.90 -5.86 17.67
N ALA A 76 2.11 -4.82 17.96
CA ALA A 76 1.58 -4.56 19.29
C ALA A 76 0.68 -5.69 19.77
N PHE A 77 -0.18 -6.21 18.88
CA PHE A 77 -0.98 -7.40 19.18
C PHE A 77 -0.11 -8.62 19.50
N PHE A 78 0.92 -8.91 18.70
CA PHE A 78 1.82 -10.03 18.97
C PHE A 78 2.50 -9.88 20.34
N GLY A 79 3.05 -8.72 20.66
CA GLY A 79 3.64 -8.46 21.98
C GLY A 79 2.66 -8.64 23.14
N ALA A 80 1.43 -8.13 23.00
CA ALA A 80 0.38 -8.27 24.01
C ALA A 80 -0.06 -9.74 24.20
N ALA A 81 -0.19 -10.50 23.11
CA ALA A 81 -0.50 -11.93 23.17
C ALA A 81 0.61 -12.71 23.92
N HIS A 82 1.88 -12.42 23.63
CA HIS A 82 2.99 -13.02 24.35
C HIS A 82 2.98 -12.68 25.84
N LEU A 83 2.65 -11.44 26.23
CA LEU A 83 2.55 -11.07 27.65
C LEU A 83 1.45 -11.85 28.35
N TRP A 84 0.29 -11.98 27.70
CA TRP A 84 -0.84 -12.74 28.23
C TRP A 84 -0.49 -14.22 28.45
N TYR A 85 0.11 -14.87 27.44
CA TYR A 85 0.50 -16.28 27.55
C TYR A 85 1.68 -16.50 28.51
N LEU A 86 2.61 -15.54 28.62
CA LEU A 86 3.69 -15.58 29.62
C LEU A 86 3.13 -15.54 31.04
N HIS A 87 2.15 -14.67 31.29
CA HIS A 87 1.44 -14.63 32.56
C HIS A 87 0.70 -15.95 32.83
N ARG A 88 -0.02 -16.48 31.83
CA ARG A 88 -0.73 -17.77 31.94
C ARG A 88 0.20 -18.95 32.21
N ALA A 89 1.45 -18.90 31.75
CA ALA A 89 2.48 -19.89 32.02
C ALA A 89 3.02 -19.86 33.47
N GLY A 90 2.56 -18.92 34.30
CA GLY A 90 2.97 -18.77 35.71
C GLY A 90 4.18 -17.85 35.92
N ALA A 91 4.50 -16.98 34.96
CA ALA A 91 5.58 -16.02 35.13
C ALA A 91 5.28 -14.99 36.24
N THR A 92 6.33 -14.58 36.97
CA THR A 92 6.23 -13.51 37.96
C THR A 92 6.02 -12.15 37.28
N LEU A 93 5.42 -11.19 38.00
CA LEU A 93 5.22 -9.82 37.49
C LEU A 93 6.54 -9.18 37.02
N ARG A 94 7.64 -9.41 37.75
CA ARG A 94 8.97 -8.91 37.39
C ARG A 94 9.43 -9.44 36.03
N LEU A 95 9.21 -10.74 35.77
CA LEU A 95 9.54 -11.34 34.48
C LEU A 95 8.66 -10.78 33.37
N CYS A 96 7.36 -10.60 33.61
CA CYS A 96 6.47 -9.98 32.63
C CYS A 96 6.88 -8.56 32.27
N ILE A 97 7.25 -7.72 33.25
CA ILE A 97 7.74 -6.35 33.02
C ILE A 97 9.06 -6.38 32.23
N GLY A 98 10.01 -7.22 32.63
CA GLY A 98 11.29 -7.36 31.93
C GLY A 98 11.12 -7.83 30.48
N ALA A 99 10.22 -8.78 30.25
CA ALA A 99 9.87 -9.25 28.91
C ALA A 99 9.20 -8.15 28.08
N ALA A 100 8.25 -7.41 28.65
CA ALA A 100 7.59 -6.28 27.98
C ALA A 100 8.61 -5.23 27.51
N LEU A 101 9.54 -4.83 28.37
CA LEU A 101 10.59 -3.86 28.05
C LEU A 101 11.50 -4.37 26.94
N LEU A 102 11.94 -5.63 27.02
CA LEU A 102 12.77 -6.26 25.99
C LEU A 102 12.04 -6.30 24.64
N TRP A 103 10.78 -6.70 24.62
CA TRP A 103 9.99 -6.83 23.41
C TRP A 103 9.68 -5.48 22.77
N MET A 104 9.35 -4.45 23.57
CA MET A 104 9.20 -3.07 23.09
C MET A 104 10.50 -2.56 22.50
N LEU A 105 11.64 -2.78 23.17
CA LEU A 105 12.95 -2.40 22.67
C LEU A 105 13.22 -3.06 21.31
N LEU A 106 13.02 -4.39 21.18
CA LEU A 106 13.25 -5.11 19.93
C LEU A 106 12.30 -4.70 18.79
N GLY A 107 11.05 -4.35 19.11
CA GLY A 107 10.10 -3.84 18.12
C GLY A 107 10.44 -2.43 17.61
N ILE A 108 10.95 -1.56 18.49
CA ILE A 108 11.28 -0.17 18.14
C ILE A 108 12.71 -0.04 17.59
N LEU A 109 13.63 -0.95 17.96
CA LEU A 109 15.05 -0.87 17.64
C LEU A 109 15.33 -0.65 16.15
N PRO A 110 14.74 -1.38 15.18
CA PRO A 110 14.98 -1.13 13.76
C PRO A 110 14.63 0.30 13.34
N THR A 111 13.49 0.81 13.78
CA THR A 111 13.06 2.20 13.54
C THR A 111 13.99 3.20 14.21
N GLY A 112 14.34 2.95 15.47
CA GLY A 112 15.23 3.81 16.26
C GLY A 112 16.62 3.95 15.63
N LEU A 113 17.19 2.88 15.08
CA LEU A 113 18.47 2.92 14.38
C LEU A 113 18.41 3.80 13.12
N VAL A 114 17.32 3.72 12.35
CA VAL A 114 17.13 4.59 11.17
C VAL A 114 16.94 6.04 11.58
N VAL A 115 16.10 6.31 12.59
CA VAL A 115 15.90 7.66 13.13
C VAL A 115 17.23 8.26 13.60
N ALA A 116 18.04 7.49 14.34
CA ALA A 116 19.34 7.93 14.84
C ALA A 116 20.33 8.26 13.70
N GLU A 117 20.35 7.46 12.63
CA GLU A 117 21.22 7.73 11.48
C GLU A 117 20.81 9.00 10.73
N TYR A 118 19.51 9.24 10.53
CA TYR A 118 19.04 10.50 9.92
C TYR A 118 19.31 11.71 10.83
N TRP A 119 19.16 11.55 12.14
CA TRP A 119 19.48 12.59 13.12
C TRP A 119 20.96 12.98 13.09
N ARG A 120 21.86 11.99 13.00
CA ARG A 120 23.32 12.20 12.92
C ARG A 120 23.76 12.98 11.66
N ARG A 121 22.95 12.97 10.59
CA ARG A 121 23.23 13.71 9.34
C ARG A 121 22.88 15.20 9.41
N GLY A 122 22.35 15.66 10.54
CA GLY A 122 22.08 17.06 10.83
C GLY A 122 20.60 17.47 10.67
N PRO A 123 20.22 18.65 11.19
CA PRO A 123 18.82 19.03 11.35
C PRO A 123 18.01 19.02 10.06
N ALA A 124 18.54 19.62 8.98
CA ALA A 124 17.81 19.71 7.71
C ALA A 124 17.49 18.34 7.08
N VAL A 125 18.41 17.38 7.21
CA VAL A 125 18.20 16.00 6.70
C VAL A 125 17.21 15.25 7.58
N PHE A 126 17.29 15.43 8.90
CA PHE A 126 16.36 14.84 9.85
C PHE A 126 14.94 15.37 9.66
N ASP A 127 14.76 16.69 9.50
CA ASP A 127 13.45 17.32 9.32
C ASP A 127 12.77 16.82 8.04
N ALA A 128 13.52 16.69 6.94
CA ALA A 128 13.01 16.14 5.70
C ALA A 128 12.58 14.67 5.85
N PHE A 129 13.38 13.86 6.55
CA PHE A 129 13.04 12.47 6.86
C PHE A 129 11.79 12.37 7.75
N TRP A 130 11.74 13.14 8.83
CA TRP A 130 10.66 13.14 9.80
C TRP A 130 9.35 13.57 9.16
N PHE A 131 9.41 14.67 8.40
CA PHE A 131 8.25 15.17 7.66
C PHE A 131 7.73 14.11 6.70
N SER A 132 8.60 13.53 5.87
CA SER A 132 8.19 12.59 4.83
C SER A 132 7.58 11.30 5.39
N ASN A 133 8.09 10.80 6.52
CA ASN A 133 7.69 9.50 7.07
C ASN A 133 6.58 9.57 8.13
N PHE A 134 6.49 10.66 8.89
CA PHE A 134 5.60 10.75 10.05
C PHE A 134 4.60 11.92 9.97
N ALA A 135 5.05 13.11 9.54
CA ALA A 135 4.18 14.30 9.57
C ALA A 135 3.29 14.41 8.33
N SER A 136 3.79 14.08 7.14
CA SER A 136 3.12 14.29 5.85
C SER A 136 1.73 13.66 5.79
N VAL A 137 1.56 12.49 6.42
CA VAL A 137 0.31 11.74 6.38
C VAL A 137 -0.86 12.48 7.03
N SER A 138 -0.61 13.30 8.07
CA SER A 138 -1.66 14.06 8.76
C SER A 138 -2.15 15.27 7.96
N LEU A 139 -1.39 15.68 6.94
CA LEU A 139 -1.73 16.79 6.05
C LEU A 139 -2.54 16.34 4.83
N ARG A 140 -2.62 15.03 4.56
CA ARG A 140 -3.39 14.50 3.44
C ARG A 140 -4.88 14.65 3.70
N LYS A 141 -5.61 15.05 2.67
CA LYS A 141 -7.08 15.13 2.75
C LYS A 141 -7.73 13.79 2.41
N GLY A 142 -8.90 13.57 2.99
CA GLY A 142 -9.72 12.40 2.70
C GLY A 142 -10.23 12.36 1.25
N TYR A 143 -10.50 11.15 0.77
CA TYR A 143 -11.20 10.94 -0.50
C TYR A 143 -12.72 11.09 -0.32
N PRO A 144 -13.47 11.39 -1.40
CA PRO A 144 -14.94 11.39 -1.35
C PRO A 144 -15.51 10.07 -0.83
N ALA A 145 -16.54 10.14 0.03
CA ALA A 145 -17.14 8.97 0.66
C ALA A 145 -17.62 7.90 -0.34
N ALA A 146 -18.19 8.33 -1.47
CA ALA A 146 -18.61 7.42 -2.54
C ALA A 146 -17.44 6.60 -3.12
N LYS A 147 -16.26 7.23 -3.30
CA LYS A 147 -15.05 6.52 -3.77
C LYS A 147 -14.56 5.52 -2.72
N ILE A 148 -14.60 5.88 -1.43
CA ILE A 148 -14.26 4.97 -0.33
C ILE A 148 -15.20 3.76 -0.31
N ALA A 149 -16.52 3.99 -0.39
CA ALA A 149 -17.51 2.93 -0.42
C ALA A 149 -17.34 1.99 -1.61
N ALA A 150 -17.11 2.53 -2.82
CA ALA A 150 -16.85 1.73 -4.01
C ALA A 150 -15.60 0.86 -3.88
N ARG A 151 -14.50 1.41 -3.33
CA ARG A 151 -13.27 0.66 -3.08
C ARG A 151 -13.44 -0.44 -2.04
N LEU A 152 -14.15 -0.16 -0.94
CA LEU A 152 -14.48 -1.16 0.08
C LEU A 152 -15.35 -2.28 -0.48
N ALA A 153 -16.36 -1.95 -1.29
CA ALA A 153 -17.21 -2.94 -1.95
C ALA A 153 -16.39 -3.83 -2.91
N GLY A 154 -15.55 -3.23 -3.76
CA GLY A 154 -14.68 -3.98 -4.67
C GLY A 154 -13.68 -4.87 -3.94
N THR A 155 -13.06 -4.36 -2.88
CA THR A 155 -12.13 -5.12 -2.02
C THR A 155 -12.86 -6.25 -1.28
N GLY A 156 -14.04 -5.98 -0.75
CA GLY A 156 -14.88 -6.96 -0.06
C GLY A 156 -15.33 -8.08 -1.00
N ALA A 157 -15.69 -7.76 -2.24
CA ALA A 157 -15.98 -8.74 -3.28
C ALA A 157 -14.74 -9.61 -3.56
N GLN A 158 -13.57 -9.00 -3.77
CA GLN A 158 -12.32 -9.75 -3.97
C GLN A 158 -12.01 -10.69 -2.79
N LEU A 159 -12.28 -10.28 -1.55
CA LEU A 159 -12.05 -11.09 -0.35
C LEU A 159 -13.18 -12.06 0.02
N LEU A 160 -14.29 -12.07 -0.73
CA LEU A 160 -15.52 -12.77 -0.35
C LEU A 160 -15.31 -14.25 0.01
N PRO A 161 -14.57 -15.07 -0.76
CA PRO A 161 -14.35 -16.47 -0.39
C PRO A 161 -13.68 -16.65 0.97
N PHE A 162 -12.74 -15.77 1.31
CA PHE A 162 -12.06 -15.79 2.60
C PHE A 162 -12.94 -15.28 3.72
N ILE A 163 -13.79 -14.29 3.47
CA ILE A 163 -14.80 -13.82 4.42
C ILE A 163 -15.77 -14.95 4.74
N VAL A 164 -16.25 -15.69 3.73
CA VAL A 164 -17.13 -16.85 3.93
C VAL A 164 -16.41 -17.95 4.72
N CYS A 165 -15.17 -18.30 4.36
CA CYS A 165 -14.38 -19.27 5.12
C CYS A 165 -14.19 -18.84 6.57
N THR A 166 -13.96 -17.54 6.81
CA THR A 166 -13.82 -16.95 8.15
C THR A 166 -15.12 -17.05 8.94
N ALA A 167 -16.27 -16.79 8.31
CA ALA A 167 -17.58 -16.93 8.95
C ALA A 167 -17.92 -18.40 9.29
N ILE A 168 -17.61 -19.34 8.39
CA ILE A 168 -17.75 -20.78 8.66
C ILE A 168 -16.82 -21.19 9.81
N ALA A 169 -15.57 -20.73 9.77
CA ALA A 169 -14.57 -20.99 10.79
C ALA A 169 -15.01 -20.53 12.18
N LEU A 170 -15.66 -19.38 12.28
CA LEU A 170 -16.17 -18.83 13.54
C LEU A 170 -17.31 -19.68 14.15
N ARG A 171 -18.07 -20.38 13.31
CA ARG A 171 -19.20 -21.23 13.74
C ARG A 171 -18.78 -22.63 14.18
N GLN A 172 -17.61 -23.10 13.78
CA GLN A 172 -17.08 -24.41 14.17
C GLN A 172 -16.65 -24.38 15.65
N ARG A 173 -17.26 -25.24 16.47
CA ARG A 173 -16.99 -25.38 17.91
C ARG A 173 -16.51 -26.80 18.24
N PRO A 174 -15.66 -26.99 19.27
CA PRO A 174 -15.02 -25.95 20.08
C PRO A 174 -13.93 -25.19 19.30
N MET A 175 -13.66 -23.94 19.69
CA MET A 175 -12.65 -23.11 19.03
C MET A 175 -11.28 -23.31 19.70
N ALA A 176 -10.32 -23.85 18.95
CA ALA A 176 -8.96 -24.03 19.43
C ALA A 176 -8.31 -22.68 19.81
N PRO A 177 -7.43 -22.65 20.83
CA PRO A 177 -6.75 -21.41 21.26
C PRO A 177 -5.99 -20.69 20.14
N GLU A 178 -5.35 -21.43 19.24
CA GLU A 178 -4.62 -20.90 18.08
C GLU A 178 -5.55 -20.15 17.14
N ARG A 179 -6.77 -20.66 16.97
CA ARG A 179 -7.80 -20.03 16.14
C ARG A 179 -8.29 -18.72 16.76
N TRP A 180 -8.45 -18.68 18.09
CA TRP A 180 -8.74 -17.42 18.79
C TRP A 180 -7.65 -16.37 18.57
N ILE A 181 -6.38 -16.76 18.67
CA ILE A 181 -5.25 -15.87 18.37
C ILE A 181 -5.35 -15.36 16.93
N ALA A 182 -5.64 -16.23 15.96
CA ALA A 182 -5.77 -15.83 14.56
C ALA A 182 -6.93 -14.84 14.33
N PHE A 183 -8.07 -14.98 15.02
CA PHE A 183 -9.16 -14.02 14.96
C PHE A 183 -8.82 -12.67 15.59
N LEU A 184 -8.12 -12.66 16.73
CA LEU A 184 -7.64 -11.41 17.33
C LEU A 184 -6.58 -10.73 16.47
N TRP A 185 -5.73 -11.51 15.79
CA TRP A 185 -4.81 -10.99 14.79
C TRP A 185 -5.55 -10.39 13.60
N LEU A 186 -6.60 -11.05 13.09
CA LEU A 186 -7.45 -10.47 12.05
C LEU A 186 -8.03 -9.12 12.49
N ALA A 187 -8.48 -8.99 13.75
CA ALA A 187 -8.95 -7.72 14.28
C ALA A 187 -7.84 -6.65 14.30
N ALA A 188 -6.62 -6.99 14.72
CA ALA A 188 -5.48 -6.07 14.67
C ALA A 188 -5.14 -5.64 13.23
N ALA A 189 -5.16 -6.57 12.27
CA ALA A 189 -4.92 -6.28 10.87
C ALA A 189 -6.05 -5.41 10.26
N LEU A 190 -7.30 -5.60 10.67
CA LEU A 190 -8.43 -4.74 10.28
C LEU A 190 -8.29 -3.32 10.82
N ILE A 191 -7.82 -3.15 12.07
CA ILE A 191 -7.49 -1.83 12.63
C ILE A 191 -6.39 -1.17 11.80
N ALA A 192 -5.31 -1.89 11.49
CA ALA A 192 -4.22 -1.38 10.65
C ALA A 192 -4.71 -0.95 9.25
N PHE A 193 -5.60 -1.74 8.64
CA PHE A 193 -6.23 -1.42 7.36
C PHE A 193 -7.10 -0.17 7.44
N ALA A 194 -7.93 -0.06 8.49
CA ALA A 194 -8.81 1.10 8.70
C ALA A 194 -8.03 2.41 8.91
N MET A 195 -6.87 2.36 9.58
CA MET A 195 -6.00 3.53 9.81
C MET A 195 -5.49 4.19 8.52
N ILE A 196 -5.50 3.49 7.38
CA ILE A 196 -4.99 4.04 6.11
C ILE A 196 -5.99 5.02 5.47
N GLY A 197 -7.30 4.83 5.66
CA GLY A 197 -8.37 5.75 5.22
C GLY A 197 -8.64 5.83 3.70
N ALA A 198 -7.69 5.50 2.84
CA ALA A 198 -7.85 5.59 1.38
C ALA A 198 -8.36 4.29 0.72
N PHE A 199 -8.27 3.15 1.41
CA PHE A 199 -8.90 1.87 1.06
C PHE A 199 -8.66 1.34 -0.37
N PHE A 200 -7.51 1.62 -0.99
CA PHE A 200 -7.15 0.92 -2.23
C PHE A 200 -7.05 -0.60 -2.00
N ASP A 201 -7.35 -1.38 -3.03
CA ASP A 201 -7.40 -2.85 -2.98
C ASP A 201 -6.13 -3.48 -2.38
N HIS A 202 -4.95 -3.01 -2.80
CA HIS A 202 -3.66 -3.49 -2.31
C HIS A 202 -3.41 -3.20 -0.82
N TYR A 203 -4.16 -2.29 -0.19
CA TYR A 203 -4.08 -2.11 1.25
C TYR A 203 -4.72 -3.25 2.04
N ALA A 204 -5.51 -4.11 1.40
CA ALA A 204 -6.07 -5.30 2.02
C ALA A 204 -5.14 -6.53 2.00
N LEU A 205 -4.00 -6.46 1.31
CA LEU A 205 -2.99 -7.53 1.29
C LEU A 205 -2.53 -8.02 2.67
N PRO A 206 -2.44 -7.19 3.73
CA PRO A 206 -2.10 -7.67 5.07
C PRO A 206 -3.19 -8.56 5.66
N LEU A 207 -4.46 -8.29 5.36
CA LEU A 207 -5.61 -9.10 5.82
C LEU A 207 -5.54 -10.53 5.28
N MET A 208 -4.91 -10.73 4.12
CA MET A 208 -4.80 -12.05 3.51
C MET A 208 -4.07 -13.07 4.39
N LEU A 209 -3.11 -12.63 5.22
CA LEU A 209 -2.40 -13.54 6.11
C LEU A 209 -3.33 -14.17 7.16
N PRO A 210 -3.98 -13.40 8.06
CA PRO A 210 -4.90 -13.98 9.03
C PRO A 210 -6.10 -14.65 8.35
N LEU A 211 -6.64 -14.07 7.27
CA LEU A 211 -7.76 -14.67 6.53
C LEU A 211 -7.42 -16.05 5.95
N ALA A 212 -6.24 -16.20 5.32
CA ALA A 212 -5.81 -17.49 4.78
C ALA A 212 -5.56 -18.52 5.89
N MET A 213 -4.98 -18.10 7.02
CA MET A 213 -4.76 -19.00 8.16
C MET A 213 -6.08 -19.46 8.79
N ILE A 214 -7.04 -18.55 9.00
CA ILE A 214 -8.36 -18.89 9.55
C ILE A 214 -9.13 -19.80 8.58
N ALA A 215 -9.00 -19.57 7.27
CA ALA A 215 -9.65 -20.37 6.24
C ALA A 215 -9.06 -21.78 6.08
N ALA A 216 -7.84 -22.04 6.58
CA ALA A 216 -7.11 -23.28 6.31
C ALA A 216 -7.92 -24.56 6.62
N PRO A 217 -8.58 -24.72 7.78
CA PRO A 217 -9.38 -25.92 8.06
C PRO A 217 -10.59 -26.06 7.14
N VAL A 218 -11.20 -24.94 6.72
CA VAL A 218 -12.36 -24.97 5.80
C VAL A 218 -11.92 -25.41 4.40
N LEU A 219 -10.71 -25.02 3.98
CA LEU A 219 -10.12 -25.40 2.71
C LEU A 219 -9.68 -26.87 2.63
N GLU A 220 -9.76 -27.64 3.72
CA GLU A 220 -9.57 -29.10 3.68
C GLU A 220 -10.81 -29.83 3.14
N HIS A 221 -11.98 -29.19 3.16
CA HIS A 221 -13.19 -29.75 2.54
C HIS A 221 -13.11 -29.67 1.01
N ARG A 222 -13.36 -30.80 0.33
CA ARG A 222 -13.17 -30.95 -1.13
C ARG A 222 -13.82 -29.87 -1.99
N ALA A 223 -14.97 -29.33 -1.58
CA ALA A 223 -15.68 -28.28 -2.33
C ALA A 223 -15.06 -26.87 -2.17
N ALA A 224 -14.39 -26.59 -1.05
CA ALA A 224 -13.94 -25.23 -0.72
C ALA A 224 -12.77 -24.76 -1.62
N PRO A 225 -11.73 -25.57 -1.90
CA PRO A 225 -10.71 -25.21 -2.90
C PRO A 225 -11.29 -25.00 -4.29
N VAL A 226 -12.26 -25.83 -4.70
CA VAL A 226 -12.91 -25.70 -6.03
C VAL A 226 -13.67 -24.37 -6.12
N ALA A 227 -14.46 -24.03 -5.09
CA ALA A 227 -15.16 -22.76 -5.04
C ALA A 227 -14.19 -21.56 -5.02
N LEU A 228 -13.10 -21.65 -4.26
CA LEU A 228 -12.07 -20.61 -4.19
C LEU A 228 -11.38 -20.40 -5.55
N ILE A 229 -10.95 -21.49 -6.20
CA ILE A 229 -10.30 -21.45 -7.51
C ILE A 229 -11.28 -20.94 -8.56
N GLY A 230 -12.52 -21.43 -8.57
CA GLY A 230 -13.56 -20.98 -9.49
C GLY A 230 -13.85 -19.49 -9.34
N TYR A 231 -13.95 -18.99 -8.11
CA TYR A 231 -14.11 -17.56 -7.84
C TYR A 231 -12.90 -16.75 -8.29
N GLY A 232 -11.68 -17.23 -8.00
CA GLY A 232 -10.44 -16.60 -8.46
C GLY A 232 -10.35 -16.56 -9.98
N LEU A 233 -10.81 -17.60 -10.67
CA LEU A 233 -10.87 -17.65 -12.12
C LEU A 233 -11.91 -16.66 -12.67
N ILE A 234 -13.08 -16.52 -12.05
CA ILE A 234 -14.07 -15.51 -12.43
C ILE A 234 -13.46 -14.11 -12.33
N LEU A 235 -12.78 -13.79 -11.22
CA LEU A 235 -12.11 -12.50 -11.06
C LEU A 235 -10.98 -12.29 -12.08
N PHE A 236 -10.22 -13.34 -12.36
CA PHE A 236 -9.15 -13.30 -13.37
C PHE A 236 -9.70 -13.06 -14.77
N VAL A 237 -10.72 -13.83 -15.17
CA VAL A 237 -11.40 -13.70 -16.46
C VAL A 237 -12.03 -12.32 -16.59
N ALA A 238 -12.70 -11.82 -15.54
CA ALA A 238 -13.23 -10.46 -15.53
C ALA A 238 -12.12 -9.42 -15.76
N ARG A 239 -10.95 -9.56 -15.11
CA ARG A 239 -9.80 -8.66 -15.35
C ARG A 239 -9.17 -8.78 -16.74
N VAL A 240 -9.23 -9.96 -17.38
CA VAL A 240 -8.65 -10.18 -18.72
C VAL A 240 -9.61 -9.77 -19.83
N LEU A 241 -10.91 -10.10 -19.70
CA LEU A 241 -11.95 -9.80 -20.69
C LEU A 241 -12.48 -8.38 -20.61
N LEU A 242 -12.28 -7.70 -19.47
CA LEU A 242 -12.43 -6.25 -19.35
C LEU A 242 -11.02 -5.61 -19.33
N PRO A 243 -10.22 -5.77 -20.40
CA PRO A 243 -8.84 -5.30 -20.36
C PRO A 243 -8.85 -3.78 -20.15
N PRO A 244 -8.13 -3.27 -19.14
CA PRO A 244 -7.90 -1.85 -19.05
C PRO A 244 -7.09 -1.45 -20.29
N THR A 245 -7.65 -0.59 -21.15
CA THR A 245 -6.95 -0.01 -22.29
C THR A 245 -5.69 0.75 -21.88
N ASP A 246 -5.54 1.01 -20.59
CA ASP A 246 -4.47 1.74 -19.91
C ASP A 246 -3.06 1.33 -20.35
N ALA A 247 -2.75 0.03 -20.47
CA ALA A 247 -1.40 -0.39 -20.84
C ALA A 247 -1.06 -0.06 -22.30
N SER A 248 -2.00 -0.28 -23.23
CA SER A 248 -1.85 0.16 -24.62
C SER A 248 -1.83 1.68 -24.72
N SER A 249 -2.74 2.37 -24.04
CA SER A 249 -2.83 3.82 -23.99
C SER A 249 -1.53 4.45 -23.49
N ALA A 250 -0.97 3.95 -22.38
CA ALA A 250 0.30 4.42 -21.84
C ALA A 250 1.46 4.23 -22.82
N ARG A 251 1.53 3.10 -23.54
CA ARG A 251 2.54 2.88 -24.58
C ARG A 251 2.36 3.86 -25.75
N THR A 252 1.13 4.10 -26.20
CA THR A 252 0.83 5.06 -27.27
C THR A 252 1.21 6.48 -26.86
N VAL A 253 0.83 6.92 -25.65
CA VAL A 253 1.23 8.23 -25.13
C VAL A 253 2.75 8.34 -25.05
N ALA A 254 3.43 7.31 -24.52
CA ALA A 254 4.88 7.29 -24.40
C ALA A 254 5.60 7.36 -25.76
N GLN A 255 5.07 6.69 -26.78
CA GLN A 255 5.58 6.80 -28.16
C GLN A 255 5.48 8.24 -28.68
N VAL A 256 4.33 8.90 -28.51
CA VAL A 256 4.15 10.31 -28.91
C VAL A 256 5.07 11.23 -28.11
N MET A 257 5.21 11.02 -26.79
CA MET A 257 6.15 11.77 -25.96
C MET A 257 7.59 11.65 -26.48
N LYS A 258 8.06 10.42 -26.72
CA LYS A 258 9.40 10.14 -27.22
C LYS A 258 9.65 10.75 -28.61
N ALA A 259 8.70 10.60 -29.53
CA ALA A 259 8.83 11.16 -30.88
C ALA A 259 8.91 12.70 -30.89
N ASN A 260 8.39 13.34 -29.84
CA ASN A 260 8.23 14.79 -29.77
C ASN A 260 9.01 15.47 -28.63
N ASP A 261 9.92 14.80 -27.93
CA ASP A 261 10.67 15.39 -26.82
C ASP A 261 11.64 16.51 -27.25
N ARG A 262 12.12 16.49 -28.49
CA ARG A 262 13.08 17.49 -29.03
C ARG A 262 14.33 17.67 -28.16
N GLY A 263 14.75 16.62 -27.44
CA GLY A 263 15.84 16.70 -26.46
C GLY A 263 15.52 17.51 -25.20
N GLY A 264 14.28 17.99 -25.03
CA GLY A 264 13.78 18.57 -23.79
C GLY A 264 13.07 17.54 -22.91
N CYS A 265 12.59 17.96 -21.74
CA CYS A 265 11.84 17.10 -20.82
C CYS A 265 10.32 17.27 -20.99
N PRO A 266 9.59 16.25 -21.48
CA PRO A 266 8.14 16.19 -21.36
C PRO A 266 7.68 16.33 -19.90
N TYR A 267 6.43 16.73 -19.70
CA TYR A 267 5.84 16.85 -18.37
C TYR A 267 4.49 16.13 -18.28
N VAL A 268 4.36 15.21 -17.33
CA VAL A 268 3.11 14.54 -16.99
C VAL A 268 2.48 15.29 -15.80
N PHE A 269 1.52 16.17 -16.07
CA PHE A 269 0.76 16.89 -15.05
C PHE A 269 -0.26 15.99 -14.36
N ALA A 270 -0.91 15.10 -15.10
CA ALA A 270 -1.84 14.09 -14.57
C ALA A 270 -1.77 12.81 -15.41
N GLY A 271 -2.10 11.67 -14.79
CA GLY A 271 -1.99 10.35 -15.41
C GLY A 271 -0.83 9.52 -14.85
N ASP A 272 -0.23 8.70 -15.70
CA ASP A 272 0.71 7.65 -15.28
C ASP A 272 2.17 8.12 -15.25
N SER A 273 2.84 7.99 -14.10
CA SER A 273 4.27 8.30 -13.98
C SER A 273 5.17 7.34 -14.78
N VAL A 274 4.69 6.15 -15.13
CA VAL A 274 5.41 5.17 -15.96
C VAL A 274 5.73 5.70 -17.37
N LEU A 275 5.03 6.74 -17.82
CA LEU A 275 5.27 7.37 -19.12
C LEU A 275 6.70 7.86 -19.29
N TYR A 276 7.34 8.38 -18.23
CA TYR A 276 8.75 8.80 -18.30
C TYR A 276 9.68 7.62 -18.62
N LEU A 277 9.43 6.46 -18.00
CA LEU A 277 10.20 5.25 -18.27
C LEU A 277 9.96 4.73 -19.70
N LEU A 278 8.69 4.59 -20.10
CA LEU A 278 8.32 4.05 -21.41
C LEU A 278 8.78 4.95 -22.57
N ALA A 279 8.77 6.27 -22.37
CA ALA A 279 9.24 7.23 -23.37
C ALA A 279 10.76 7.41 -23.36
N ASN A 280 11.47 6.82 -22.38
CA ASN A 280 12.88 7.11 -22.09
C ASN A 280 13.14 8.62 -21.93
N ALA A 281 12.25 9.28 -21.18
CA ALA A 281 12.27 10.73 -20.98
C ALA A 281 12.84 11.10 -19.61
N CYS A 282 13.44 12.28 -19.51
CA CYS A 282 13.80 12.88 -18.23
C CYS A 282 12.57 13.26 -17.40
N ILE A 283 12.75 13.34 -16.08
CA ILE A 283 11.72 13.80 -15.14
C ILE A 283 12.05 15.26 -14.78
N PRO A 284 11.18 16.23 -15.08
CA PRO A 284 11.51 17.65 -14.91
C PRO A 284 11.46 18.13 -13.46
N THR A 285 11.13 17.25 -12.50
CA THR A 285 10.91 17.55 -11.08
C THR A 285 11.32 16.38 -10.19
N ARG A 286 11.62 16.66 -8.92
CA ARG A 286 11.79 15.61 -7.89
C ARG A 286 10.46 14.93 -7.51
N TYR A 287 9.32 15.51 -7.89
CA TYR A 287 7.98 15.00 -7.61
C TYR A 287 7.43 14.22 -8.81
N ALA A 288 8.02 13.05 -9.08
CA ALA A 288 7.71 12.26 -10.28
C ALA A 288 6.26 11.72 -10.34
N PHE A 289 5.58 11.65 -9.20
CA PHE A 289 4.17 11.25 -9.13
C PHE A 289 3.27 12.47 -9.37
N PRO A 290 2.49 12.49 -10.47
CA PRO A 290 1.70 13.67 -10.84
C PRO A 290 0.72 14.11 -9.74
N SER A 291 0.22 13.15 -8.95
CA SER A 291 -0.67 13.41 -7.81
C SER A 291 -0.13 14.43 -6.82
N THR A 292 1.18 14.51 -6.65
CA THR A 292 1.84 15.42 -5.70
C THR A 292 1.59 16.89 -6.02
N LEU A 293 1.50 17.26 -7.30
CA LEU A 293 1.34 18.65 -7.73
C LEU A 293 -0.07 18.94 -8.25
N ALA A 294 -0.75 17.93 -8.79
CA ALA A 294 -2.00 18.13 -9.50
C ALA A 294 -3.26 17.97 -8.64
N TYR A 295 -3.21 17.20 -7.55
CA TYR A 295 -4.42 16.85 -6.78
C TYR A 295 -4.50 17.54 -5.42
N ASP A 296 -5.71 17.95 -5.05
CA ASP A 296 -6.01 18.66 -3.81
C ASP A 296 -5.74 17.82 -2.55
N ALA A 297 -5.85 16.50 -2.67
CA ALA A 297 -5.61 15.57 -1.57
C ALA A 297 -4.15 15.58 -1.08
N GLU A 298 -3.20 15.97 -1.93
CA GLU A 298 -1.77 16.05 -1.62
C GLU A 298 -1.30 17.48 -1.33
N ARG A 299 -2.20 18.47 -1.39
CA ARG A 299 -1.86 19.89 -1.24
C ARG A 299 -1.25 20.17 0.14
N GLY A 300 0.00 20.61 0.17
CA GLY A 300 0.78 20.85 1.38
C GLY A 300 1.32 19.58 2.04
N ALA A 301 0.88 18.39 1.63
CA ALA A 301 1.27 17.12 2.25
C ALA A 301 2.67 16.65 1.81
N SER A 302 3.13 17.10 0.65
CA SER A 302 4.45 16.73 0.09
C SER A 302 5.59 17.65 0.52
N GLY A 303 5.30 18.73 1.27
CA GLY A 303 6.25 19.79 1.58
C GLY A 303 6.70 20.61 0.36
N ALA A 304 6.08 20.38 -0.81
CA ALA A 304 6.30 21.18 -2.01
C ALA A 304 5.55 22.50 -1.92
N ASN A 305 6.11 23.56 -2.51
CA ASN A 305 5.30 24.68 -2.99
C ASN A 305 4.86 24.31 -4.42
N GLU A 306 3.66 23.75 -4.56
CA GLU A 306 3.22 23.14 -5.81
C GLU A 306 3.10 24.15 -6.95
N VAL A 307 2.68 25.39 -6.63
CA VAL A 307 2.58 26.49 -7.60
C VAL A 307 3.95 26.93 -8.08
N ALA A 308 4.90 27.16 -7.15
CA ALA A 308 6.25 27.56 -7.52
C ALA A 308 6.93 26.47 -8.36
N GLU A 309 6.77 25.20 -7.97
CA GLU A 309 7.36 24.08 -8.71
C GLU A 309 6.72 23.91 -10.09
N LEU A 310 5.40 24.03 -10.21
CA LEU A 310 4.73 23.99 -11.51
C LEU A 310 5.23 25.12 -12.42
N ASN A 311 5.32 26.35 -11.91
CA ASN A 311 5.83 27.48 -12.67
C ASN A 311 7.29 27.26 -13.12
N ARG A 312 8.14 26.69 -12.25
CA ARG A 312 9.52 26.32 -12.60
C ARG A 312 9.57 25.31 -13.74
N ILE A 313 8.72 24.26 -13.69
CA ILE A 313 8.62 23.27 -14.78
C ILE A 313 8.16 23.96 -16.07
N LEU A 314 7.09 24.75 -16.03
CA LEU A 314 6.53 25.41 -17.20
C LEU A 314 7.46 26.46 -17.82
N ALA A 315 8.33 27.10 -17.02
CA ALA A 315 9.35 28.03 -17.50
C ALA A 315 10.37 27.35 -18.44
N THR A 316 10.60 26.04 -18.29
CA THR A 316 11.44 25.26 -19.22
C THR A 316 10.75 24.97 -20.56
N ARG A 317 9.47 25.36 -20.71
CA ARG A 317 8.63 25.14 -21.89
C ARG A 317 8.65 23.69 -22.36
N PRO A 318 8.12 22.74 -21.57
CA PRO A 318 8.07 21.33 -21.94
C PRO A 318 7.61 21.13 -23.39
N PRO A 319 8.26 20.27 -24.17
CA PRO A 319 7.85 20.03 -25.56
C PRO A 319 6.46 19.38 -25.62
N VAL A 320 6.19 18.47 -24.67
CA VAL A 320 4.97 17.70 -24.55
C VAL A 320 4.47 17.78 -23.12
N ILE A 321 3.17 18.02 -22.93
CA ILE A 321 2.49 17.94 -21.65
C ILE A 321 1.40 16.87 -21.72
N VAL A 322 1.35 15.99 -20.72
CA VAL A 322 0.28 14.99 -20.56
C VAL A 322 -0.60 15.38 -19.37
N THR A 323 -1.92 15.31 -19.56
CA THR A 323 -2.93 15.54 -18.53
C THR A 323 -4.13 14.61 -18.75
N MET A 324 -5.19 14.78 -17.96
CA MET A 324 -6.46 14.08 -18.12
C MET A 324 -7.61 15.07 -18.31
N ASP A 325 -8.68 14.64 -18.97
CA ASP A 325 -9.96 15.36 -19.05
C ASP A 325 -10.68 15.37 -17.70
N GLU A 326 -10.78 14.21 -17.06
CA GLU A 326 -11.30 14.04 -15.71
C GLU A 326 -10.19 13.62 -14.74
N PRO A 327 -10.11 14.23 -13.54
CA PRO A 327 -9.08 13.88 -12.59
C PRO A 327 -9.35 12.58 -11.84
N MET A 328 -8.29 11.83 -11.52
CA MET A 328 -8.38 10.67 -10.63
C MET A 328 -8.78 11.07 -9.18
N ALA A 329 -8.46 12.30 -8.76
CA ALA A 329 -8.85 12.92 -7.50
C ALA A 329 -9.01 14.43 -7.68
N PRO A 330 -9.89 15.13 -6.92
CA PRO A 330 -10.16 16.54 -7.13
C PRO A 330 -8.90 17.37 -7.38
N TRP A 331 -8.90 18.18 -8.43
CA TRP A 331 -7.76 19.01 -8.81
C TRP A 331 -7.36 19.96 -7.69
N ASN A 332 -6.06 20.21 -7.54
CA ASN A 332 -5.57 21.38 -6.83
C ASN A 332 -5.93 22.63 -7.66
N PRO A 333 -6.83 23.52 -7.17
CA PRO A 333 -7.34 24.63 -7.98
C PRO A 333 -6.25 25.59 -8.46
N ALA A 334 -5.21 25.78 -7.65
CA ALA A 334 -4.14 26.72 -7.96
C ALA A 334 -3.25 26.22 -9.11
N THR A 335 -2.84 24.95 -9.08
CA THR A 335 -2.00 24.38 -10.16
C THR A 335 -2.82 24.07 -11.41
N HIS A 336 -4.08 23.66 -11.25
CA HIS A 336 -4.97 23.38 -12.38
C HIS A 336 -5.32 24.63 -13.19
N SER A 337 -5.53 25.78 -12.54
CA SER A 337 -5.80 27.05 -13.25
C SER A 337 -4.60 27.49 -14.09
N ILE A 338 -3.38 27.40 -13.54
CA ILE A 338 -2.12 27.70 -14.25
C ILE A 338 -1.93 26.75 -15.44
N MET A 339 -2.14 25.45 -15.23
CA MET A 339 -2.00 24.45 -16.28
C MET A 339 -2.99 24.71 -17.42
N THR A 340 -4.27 24.86 -17.11
CA THR A 340 -5.33 25.11 -18.10
C THR A 340 -5.03 26.37 -18.93
N ALA A 341 -4.66 27.48 -18.30
CA ALA A 341 -4.29 28.71 -18.99
C ALA A 341 -3.06 28.52 -19.89
N THR A 342 -2.06 27.77 -19.43
CA THR A 342 -0.84 27.49 -20.20
C THR A 342 -1.11 26.64 -21.43
N LEU A 343 -1.90 25.57 -21.27
CA LEU A 343 -2.30 24.68 -22.36
C LEU A 343 -3.06 25.47 -23.44
N ALA A 344 -4.07 26.26 -23.04
CA ALA A 344 -4.87 27.06 -23.96
C ALA A 344 -4.01 28.03 -24.79
N ARG A 345 -3.07 28.73 -24.15
CA ARG A 345 -2.23 29.75 -24.77
C ARG A 345 -1.14 29.17 -25.69
N SER A 346 -0.46 28.11 -25.25
CA SER A 346 0.85 27.75 -25.81
C SER A 346 0.95 26.32 -26.36
N TYR A 347 -0.08 25.50 -26.16
CA TYR A 347 -0.08 24.10 -26.59
C TYR A 347 -1.33 23.77 -27.42
N ARG A 348 -1.27 22.67 -28.16
CA ARG A 348 -2.41 22.10 -28.88
C ARG A 348 -2.49 20.61 -28.57
N GLN A 349 -3.69 20.09 -28.41
CA GLN A 349 -3.91 18.66 -28.20
C GLN A 349 -3.60 17.89 -29.49
N VAL A 350 -2.88 16.77 -29.37
CA VAL A 350 -2.45 15.94 -30.50
C VAL A 350 -2.85 14.47 -30.36
N LEU A 351 -3.21 14.03 -29.15
CA LEU A 351 -3.67 12.67 -28.90
C LEU A 351 -4.65 12.65 -27.72
N THR A 352 -5.66 11.79 -27.83
CA THR A 352 -6.57 11.39 -26.75
C THR A 352 -6.65 9.88 -26.76
N VAL A 353 -6.43 9.25 -25.62
CA VAL A 353 -6.58 7.80 -25.47
C VAL A 353 -7.33 7.45 -24.18
N PRO A 354 -8.14 6.39 -24.15
CA PRO A 354 -8.88 6.00 -22.94
C PRO A 354 -7.95 5.64 -21.77
N ARG A 355 -8.37 5.99 -20.54
CA ARG A 355 -7.70 5.64 -19.28
C ARG A 355 -8.74 5.51 -18.17
N GLU A 356 -8.97 4.30 -17.69
CA GLU A 356 -10.14 3.98 -16.84
C GLU A 356 -11.45 4.56 -17.45
N ASP A 357 -12.24 5.27 -16.67
CA ASP A 357 -13.50 5.91 -17.11
C ASP A 357 -13.27 7.30 -17.76
N ALA A 358 -12.01 7.68 -18.00
CA ALA A 358 -11.58 8.99 -18.47
C ALA A 358 -10.61 8.87 -19.67
N HIS A 359 -9.88 9.94 -19.99
CA HIS A 359 -8.90 9.95 -21.07
C HIS A 359 -7.58 10.60 -20.67
N LEU A 360 -6.47 10.04 -21.17
CA LEU A 360 -5.20 10.74 -21.23
C LEU A 360 -5.20 11.67 -22.43
N LEU A 361 -4.79 12.91 -22.19
CA LEU A 361 -4.67 13.97 -23.19
C LEU A 361 -3.20 14.33 -23.36
N VAL A 362 -2.72 14.35 -24.61
CA VAL A 362 -1.36 14.77 -24.94
C VAL A 362 -1.40 16.10 -25.66
N TYR A 363 -0.68 17.07 -25.11
CA TYR A 363 -0.54 18.42 -25.63
C TYR A 363 0.89 18.64 -26.14
N LEU A 364 1.01 19.09 -27.38
CA LEU A 364 2.27 19.46 -28.01
C LEU A 364 2.39 20.99 -28.04
N ARG A 365 3.58 21.51 -27.77
CA ARG A 365 3.86 22.95 -27.85
C ARG A 365 3.55 23.49 -29.25
N ARG A 366 2.84 24.63 -29.34
CA ARG A 366 2.27 25.13 -30.62
C ARG A 366 3.31 25.42 -31.69
N ASP A 367 4.50 25.83 -31.30
CA ASP A 367 5.65 26.14 -32.17
C ASP A 367 6.36 24.89 -32.74
N LEU A 368 6.03 23.69 -32.27
CA LEU A 368 6.65 22.45 -32.73
C LEU A 368 5.76 21.72 -33.75
N PRO A 369 6.32 21.19 -34.86
CA PRO A 369 5.58 20.28 -35.73
C PRO A 369 5.39 18.92 -35.04
N LEU A 370 4.27 18.24 -35.32
CA LEU A 370 4.01 16.90 -34.78
C LEU A 370 4.86 15.87 -35.53
N ARG A 371 5.59 15.02 -34.79
CA ARG A 371 6.21 13.79 -35.29
C ARG A 371 5.33 12.60 -34.87
N ARG A 372 5.05 11.71 -35.82
CA ARG A 372 4.27 10.49 -35.61
C ARG A 372 5.19 9.31 -35.36
#